data_AF-A0ABD1UFY8-F1
#
_entry.id   AF-A0ABD1UFY8-F1
#
_cell.length_a   1.000
_cell.length_b   1.000
_cell.length_c   1.000
_cell.angle_alpha   90.00
_cell.angle_beta   90.00
_cell.angle_gamma   90.00
#
_symmetry.space_group_name_H-M   'P 1'
#
loop_
_entity.id
_entity.type
_entity.pdbx_description
1 polymer ?
#
loop_
_entity_poly.entity_id
_entity_poly.type
_entity_poly.pdbx_seq_one_letter_code
_entity_poly.pdbx_strand_id
1 'polypeptide(L)'
;MGSRFVDTDISDDADGGSLTDSNNEGKSYRLRSYVMYLDAETLQRYATIRSKEAISLIEKQTQALFGRPDITVTGDGSLDTSNDVVVSVTFAGLTMLVLEAVAFGSFLWDAESYVESKYNFINS
;
A
#
# COMPACT_ATOMS: atom_id res chain seq x y z
N MET A 1 53.63 -47.10 22.61
CA MET A 1 52.23 -46.64 22.68
C MET A 1 52.20 -45.24 22.07
N GLY A 2 51.61 -45.02 20.89
CA GLY A 2 50.18 -44.74 20.73
C GLY A 2 49.88 -43.30 21.19
N SER A 3 49.28 -42.38 20.42
CA SER A 3 48.39 -42.55 19.27
C SER A 3 48.22 -41.24 18.47
N ARG A 4 48.15 -41.41 17.14
CA ARG A 4 47.24 -40.76 16.16
C ARG A 4 47.18 -39.23 16.11
N PHE A 5 47.97 -38.69 15.18
CA PHE A 5 47.59 -37.54 14.36
C PHE A 5 46.38 -37.97 13.49
N VAL A 6 45.28 -37.22 13.55
CA VAL A 6 44.09 -37.46 12.73
C VAL A 6 44.08 -36.38 11.67
N ASP A 7 44.56 -36.70 10.47
CA ASP A 7 44.25 -35.94 9.27
C ASP A 7 42.78 -36.23 8.93
N THR A 8 41.94 -35.21 9.00
CA THR A 8 40.56 -35.29 8.51
C THR A 8 40.58 -34.69 7.11
N ASP A 9 40.49 -35.56 6.10
CA ASP A 9 40.29 -35.17 4.71
C ASP A 9 39.01 -34.32 4.60
N ILE A 10 39.18 -33.09 4.09
CA ILE A 10 38.08 -32.27 3.59
C ILE A 10 37.76 -32.77 2.19
N SER A 11 36.65 -33.48 2.06
CA SER A 11 36.00 -33.78 0.79
C SER A 11 35.06 -32.62 0.43
N ASP A 12 35.49 -31.78 -0.52
CA ASP A 12 34.66 -30.76 -1.17
C ASP A 12 33.70 -31.43 -2.17
N ASP A 13 32.54 -31.89 -1.70
CA ASP A 13 31.43 -32.24 -2.59
C ASP A 13 30.64 -30.97 -2.93
N ALA A 14 30.98 -30.41 -4.10
CA ALA A 14 30.22 -29.35 -4.74
C ALA A 14 28.89 -29.90 -5.27
N ASP A 15 27.84 -29.84 -4.45
CA ASP A 15 26.46 -30.05 -4.90
C ASP A 15 25.98 -28.81 -5.67
N GLY A 16 26.06 -28.90 -7.00
CA GLY A 16 25.43 -28.01 -7.95
C GLY A 16 23.92 -28.14 -7.91
N GLY A 17 23.30 -27.56 -6.89
CA GLY A 17 21.86 -27.44 -6.75
C GLY A 17 21.30 -26.33 -7.64
N SER A 18 20.78 -26.73 -8.80
CA SER A 18 19.91 -25.95 -9.69
C SER A 18 18.86 -25.17 -8.90
N LEU A 19 19.00 -23.83 -8.87
CA LEU A 19 17.95 -22.92 -8.39
C LEU A 19 16.88 -22.82 -9.48
N THR A 20 16.03 -23.84 -9.55
CA THR A 20 14.78 -23.78 -10.30
C THR A 20 13.89 -22.72 -9.64
N ASP A 21 13.73 -21.63 -10.37
CA ASP A 21 12.82 -20.53 -10.12
C ASP A 21 11.37 -21.04 -9.97
N SER A 22 10.92 -21.18 -8.73
CA SER A 22 9.53 -21.50 -8.39
C SER A 22 9.19 -20.91 -7.02
N ASN A 23 9.27 -19.58 -6.92
CA ASN A 23 8.82 -18.89 -5.70
C ASN A 23 8.07 -17.58 -6.01
N ASN A 24 7.09 -17.67 -6.93
CA ASN A 24 6.17 -16.56 -7.19
C ASN A 24 4.88 -16.63 -6.34
N GLU A 25 4.59 -17.76 -5.68
CA GLU A 25 3.48 -17.85 -4.73
C GLU A 25 3.83 -17.14 -3.41
N GLY A 26 5.09 -17.23 -2.97
CA GLY A 26 5.73 -16.57 -1.82
C GLY A 26 5.42 -15.09 -1.55
N LYS A 27 5.19 -14.33 -2.62
CA LYS A 27 5.20 -12.85 -2.57
C LYS A 27 3.80 -12.26 -2.52
N SER A 28 2.80 -12.98 -3.05
CA SER A 28 1.43 -12.45 -3.21
C SER A 28 0.69 -12.23 -1.89
N TYR A 29 1.13 -12.86 -0.80
CA TYR A 29 0.51 -12.73 0.52
C TYR A 29 1.22 -11.75 1.46
N ARG A 30 2.36 -11.15 1.07
CA ARG A 30 3.12 -10.28 1.98
C ARG A 30 2.34 -9.05 2.45
N LEU A 31 1.64 -8.36 1.53
CA LEU A 31 0.82 -7.21 1.89
C LEU A 31 -0.36 -7.63 2.76
N ARG A 32 -1.04 -8.73 2.40
CA ARG A 32 -2.15 -9.27 3.18
C ARG A 32 -1.72 -9.64 4.60
N SER A 33 -0.61 -10.35 4.75
CA SER A 33 -0.05 -10.71 6.06
C SER A 33 0.38 -9.49 6.85
N TYR A 34 0.94 -8.46 6.20
CA TYR A 34 1.30 -7.19 6.83
C TYR A 34 0.07 -6.44 7.34
N VAL A 35 -0.98 -6.33 6.53
CA VAL A 35 -2.24 -5.68 6.93
C VAL A 35 -2.95 -6.47 8.03
N MET A 36 -2.97 -7.81 7.95
CA MET A 36 -3.57 -8.67 8.99
C MET A 36 -2.80 -8.65 10.33
N TYR A 37 -1.55 -8.17 10.35
CA TYR A 37 -0.82 -7.96 11.59
C TYR A 37 -1.28 -6.70 12.35
N LEU A 38 -1.84 -5.72 11.65
CA LEU A 38 -2.43 -4.54 12.28
C LEU A 38 -3.69 -4.96 13.03
N ASP A 39 -3.78 -4.58 14.30
CA ASP A 39 -5.04 -4.68 15.01
C ASP A 39 -6.09 -3.72 14.40
N ALA A 40 -7.36 -4.02 14.64
CA ALA A 40 -8.47 -3.26 14.04
C ALA A 40 -8.45 -1.77 14.44
N GLU A 41 -8.00 -1.45 15.65
CA GLU A 41 -7.93 -0.07 16.13
C GLU A 41 -6.83 0.72 15.41
N THR A 42 -5.64 0.13 15.26
CA THR A 42 -4.54 0.74 14.51
C THR A 42 -4.91 0.95 13.04
N LEU A 43 -5.53 -0.06 12.41
CA LEU A 43 -5.98 0.07 11.02
C LEU A 43 -7.03 1.18 10.87
N GLN A 44 -8.00 1.24 11.77
CA GLN A 44 -9.04 2.26 11.77
C GLN A 44 -8.43 3.66 11.96
N ARG A 45 -7.49 3.84 12.89
CA ARG A 45 -6.83 5.13 13.11
C ARG A 45 -6.11 5.63 11.85
N TYR A 46 -5.45 4.75 11.10
CA TYR A 46 -4.78 5.12 9.84
C TYR A 46 -5.74 5.33 8.67
N ALA A 47 -6.89 4.65 8.65
CA ALA A 47 -7.89 4.82 7.62
C ALA A 47 -8.82 6.03 7.86
N THR A 48 -8.87 6.55 9.09
CA THR A 48 -9.79 7.63 9.46
C THR A 48 -9.27 8.97 8.94
N ILE A 49 -10.06 9.63 8.10
CA ILE A 49 -9.78 10.99 7.63
C ILE A 49 -10.06 11.98 8.77
N ARG A 50 -9.11 12.88 9.05
CA ARG A 50 -9.14 13.78 10.23
C ARG A 50 -9.83 15.12 9.96
N SER A 51 -9.99 15.52 8.69
CA SER A 51 -10.59 16.81 8.31
C SER A 51 -11.51 16.73 7.09
N LYS A 52 -12.46 17.66 6.99
CA LYS A 52 -13.33 17.80 5.80
C LYS A 52 -12.55 18.32 4.61
N GLU A 53 -11.53 19.13 4.88
CA GLU A 53 -10.64 19.73 3.92
C GLU A 53 -9.79 18.66 3.22
N ALA A 54 -9.30 17.65 3.94
CA ALA A 54 -8.61 16.50 3.36
C ALA A 54 -9.48 15.74 2.35
N ILE A 55 -10.78 15.57 2.63
CA ILE A 55 -11.73 14.95 1.69
C ILE A 55 -11.77 15.75 0.39
N SER A 56 -11.89 17.08 0.47
CA SER A 56 -11.93 17.95 -0.71
C SER A 56 -10.62 17.92 -1.50
N LEU A 57 -9.47 17.81 -0.82
CA LEU A 57 -8.16 17.72 -1.48
C LEU A 57 -7.97 16.38 -2.19
N ILE A 58 -8.35 15.27 -1.54
CA ILE A 58 -8.34 13.92 -2.15
C ILE A 58 -9.21 13.93 -3.41
N GLU A 59 -10.43 14.48 -3.34
CA GLU A 59 -11.34 14.57 -4.47
C GLU A 59 -10.73 15.37 -5.64
N LYS A 60 -10.12 16.52 -5.36
CA LYS A 60 -9.50 17.34 -6.41
C LYS A 60 -8.32 16.62 -7.08
N GLN A 61 -7.48 15.92 -6.31
CA GLN A 61 -6.35 15.20 -6.88
C GLN A 61 -6.80 14.00 -7.69
N THR A 62 -7.77 13.21 -7.20
CA THR A 62 -8.31 12.08 -7.97
C THR A 62 -8.99 12.56 -9.25
N GLN A 63 -9.71 13.67 -9.21
CA GLN A 63 -10.27 14.30 -10.42
C GLN A 63 -9.20 14.80 -11.39
N ALA A 64 -8.05 15.28 -10.90
CA ALA A 64 -6.93 15.67 -11.75
C ALA A 64 -6.26 14.46 -12.43
N LEU A 65 -6.21 13.31 -11.74
CA LEU A 65 -5.60 12.08 -12.25
C LEU A 65 -6.51 11.31 -13.22
N PHE A 66 -7.82 11.26 -12.93
CA PHE A 66 -8.77 10.39 -13.64
C PHE A 66 -9.88 11.14 -14.36
N GLY A 67 -9.96 12.46 -14.22
CA GLY A 67 -11.07 13.27 -14.70
C GLY A 67 -12.22 13.34 -13.68
N ARG A 68 -13.23 14.15 -14.01
CA ARG A 68 -14.42 14.29 -13.15
C ARG A 68 -15.38 13.13 -13.39
N PRO A 69 -15.77 12.39 -12.35
CA PRO A 69 -16.78 11.35 -12.50
C PRO A 69 -18.14 12.02 -12.72
N ASP A 70 -18.88 11.60 -13.75
CA ASP A 70 -20.24 12.09 -14.02
C ASP A 70 -21.24 11.24 -13.23
N ILE A 71 -21.23 11.46 -11.92
CA ILE A 71 -22.02 10.68 -10.97
C ILE A 71 -23.45 11.24 -10.97
N THR A 72 -24.35 10.62 -11.71
CA THR A 72 -25.79 10.93 -11.60
C THR A 72 -26.46 9.92 -10.68
N VAL A 73 -27.20 10.41 -9.69
CA VAL A 73 -28.01 9.56 -8.81
C VAL A 73 -29.36 9.38 -9.49
N THR A 74 -29.66 8.14 -9.86
CA THR A 74 -30.93 7.77 -10.48
C THR A 74 -32.06 7.97 -9.47
N GLY A 75 -33.29 8.18 -9.95
CA GLY A 75 -34.46 8.46 -9.09
C GLY A 75 -34.82 7.36 -8.07
N ASP A 76 -34.21 6.18 -8.19
CA ASP A 76 -34.30 5.05 -7.26
C ASP A 76 -33.19 5.05 -6.18
N GLY A 77 -32.30 6.04 -6.19
CA GLY A 77 -31.16 6.16 -5.29
C GLY A 77 -29.93 5.35 -5.72
N SER A 78 -29.96 4.70 -6.89
CA SER A 78 -28.80 4.01 -7.45
C SER A 78 -27.84 5.00 -8.12
N LEU A 79 -26.55 4.65 -8.13
CA LEU A 79 -25.57 5.36 -8.93
C LEU A 79 -25.75 4.96 -10.40
N ASP A 80 -25.97 5.93 -11.28
CA ASP A 80 -25.88 5.70 -12.73
C ASP A 80 -24.39 5.68 -13.12
N THR A 81 -23.88 4.50 -13.43
CA THR A 81 -22.51 4.28 -13.89
C THR A 81 -22.43 4.12 -15.41
N SER A 82 -23.49 4.47 -16.15
CA SER A 82 -23.55 4.28 -17.60
C SER A 82 -22.49 5.07 -18.39
N ASN A 83 -21.92 6.13 -17.80
CA ASN A 83 -20.84 6.94 -18.37
C ASN A 83 -19.45 6.61 -17.80
N ASP A 84 -19.30 5.53 -17.02
CA ASP A 84 -18.01 5.17 -16.44
C ASP A 84 -16.97 4.85 -17.53
N VAL A 85 -15.87 5.61 -17.52
CA VAL A 85 -14.74 5.41 -18.44
C VAL A 85 -13.80 4.36 -17.84
N VAL A 86 -13.58 3.26 -18.57
CA VAL A 86 -12.59 2.25 -18.18
C VAL A 86 -11.18 2.81 -18.34
N VAL A 87 -10.47 2.99 -17.23
CA VAL A 87 -9.07 3.44 -17.23
C VAL A 87 -8.14 2.22 -17.25
N SER A 88 -7.48 1.97 -18.38
CA SER A 88 -6.44 0.94 -18.47
C SER A 88 -5.12 1.48 -17.92
N VAL A 89 -4.55 0.82 -16.90
CA VAL A 89 -3.28 1.23 -16.29
C VAL A 89 -2.26 0.09 -16.43
N THR A 90 -1.03 0.44 -16.82
CA THR A 90 0.08 -0.52 -16.85
C THR A 90 0.56 -0.83 -15.43
N PHE A 91 1.32 -1.91 -15.23
CA PHE A 91 1.91 -2.21 -13.92
C PHE A 91 2.80 -1.06 -13.39
N ALA A 92 3.56 -0.40 -14.28
CA ALA A 92 4.35 0.77 -13.92
C ALA A 92 3.46 1.97 -13.54
N GLY A 93 2.35 2.18 -14.26
CA GLY A 93 1.35 3.20 -13.92
C GLY A 93 0.70 2.95 -12.57
N LEU A 94 0.35 1.70 -12.24
CA LEU A 94 -0.17 1.33 -10.92
C LEU A 94 0.86 1.62 -9.82
N THR A 95 2.12 1.28 -10.06
CA THR A 95 3.21 1.57 -9.11
C THR A 95 3.35 3.07 -8.87
N MET A 96 3.26 3.88 -9.93
CA MET A 96 3.29 5.34 -9.83
C MET A 96 2.09 5.88 -9.04
N LEU A 97 0.88 5.37 -9.28
CA LEU A 97 -0.32 5.75 -8.53
C LEU A 97 -0.20 5.42 -7.04
N VAL A 98 0.38 4.27 -6.69
CA VAL A 98 0.63 3.90 -5.29
C VAL A 98 1.65 4.86 -4.65
N LEU A 99 2.73 5.18 -5.34
CA LEU A 99 3.73 6.13 -4.84
C LEU A 99 3.16 7.54 -4.68
N GLU A 100 2.32 7.98 -5.62
CA GLU A 100 1.60 9.25 -5.55
C GLU A 100 0.67 9.30 -4.33
N ALA A 101 -0.11 8.24 -4.11
CA ALA A 101 -1.00 8.14 -2.95
C ALA A 101 -0.22 8.15 -1.63
N VAL A 102 0.93 7.49 -1.56
CA VAL A 102 1.82 7.51 -0.39
C VAL A 102 2.38 8.91 -0.16
N ALA A 103 2.93 9.55 -1.19
CA ALA A 103 3.49 10.90 -1.08
C ALA A 103 2.44 11.93 -0.65
N PHE A 104 1.26 11.89 -1.27
CA PHE A 104 0.17 12.80 -0.95
C PHE A 104 -0.43 12.53 0.44
N GLY A 105 -0.63 11.26 0.80
CA GLY A 105 -1.12 10.88 2.13
C GLY A 105 -0.17 11.30 3.24
N SER A 106 1.15 11.10 3.06
CA SER A 106 2.16 11.59 3.99
C SER A 106 2.15 13.12 4.13
N PHE A 107 2.03 13.83 3.00
CA PHE A 107 1.89 15.29 3.04
C PHE A 107 0.66 15.75 3.81
N LEU A 108 -0.51 15.14 3.59
CA LEU A 108 -1.73 15.46 4.33
C LEU A 108 -1.56 15.20 5.83
N TRP A 109 -0.98 14.05 6.20
CA TRP A 109 -0.74 13.69 7.60
C TRP A 109 0.13 14.73 8.31
N ASP A 110 1.23 15.16 7.68
CA ASP A 110 2.12 16.18 8.23
C ASP A 110 1.44 17.55 8.34
N ALA A 111 0.69 17.95 7.30
CA ALA A 111 -0.02 19.21 7.28
C ALA A 111 -1.11 19.27 8.36
N GLU A 112 -1.94 18.24 8.48
CA GLU A 112 -2.99 18.17 9.50
C GLU A 112 -2.39 18.16 10.91
N SER A 113 -1.33 17.38 11.13
CA SER A 113 -0.62 17.34 12.42
C SER A 113 -0.01 18.69 12.78
N TYR A 114 0.55 19.41 11.80
CA TYR A 114 1.07 20.75 12.01
C TYR A 114 -0.04 21.72 12.41
N VAL A 115 -1.16 21.73 11.68
CA VAL A 115 -2.26 22.65 11.94
C VAL A 115 -2.86 22.34 13.31
N GLU A 116 -3.04 21.07 13.68
CA GLU A 116 -3.55 20.64 14.99
C GLU A 116 -2.65 21.10 16.14
N SER A 117 -1.33 21.05 15.96
CA SER A 117 -0.38 21.54 16.96
C SER A 117 -0.48 23.05 17.22
N LYS A 118 -0.99 23.82 16.26
CA LYS A 118 -1.10 25.29 16.31
C LYS A 118 -2.50 25.77 16.69
N TYR A 119 -3.50 25.01 16.28
CA TYR A 119 -4.90 25.31 16.48
C TYR A 119 -5.56 24.00 16.93
N ASN A 120 -5.98 23.91 18.19
CA ASN A 120 -6.71 22.72 18.67
C ASN A 120 -8.14 22.73 18.09
N PHE A 121 -8.32 22.29 16.84
CA PHE A 121 -9.65 22.16 16.21
C PHE A 121 -10.25 20.77 16.37
N ILE A 122 -9.47 19.77 16.79
CA ILE A 122 -10.00 18.47 17.20
C ILE A 122 -10.41 18.59 18.66
N ASN A 123 -11.63 19.08 18.89
CA ASN A 123 -12.27 18.94 20.19
C ASN A 123 -12.56 17.46 20.45
N SER A 124 -12.26 17.04 21.67
CA SER A 124 -12.59 15.74 22.28
C SER A 124 -14.07 15.39 22.22
#